data_AF-A0A829S6R4-F1
#
_entry.id   AF-A0A829S6R4-F1
#
_cell.length_a   1.000
_cell.length_b   1.000
_cell.length_c   1.000
_cell.angle_alpha   90.00
_cell.angle_beta   90.00
_cell.angle_gamma   90.00
#
_symmetry.space_group_name_H-M   'P 1'
#
loop_
_entity.id
_entity.type
_entity.pdbx_description
1 polymer ?
#
loop_
_entity_poly.entity_id
_entity_poly.type
_entity_poly.pdbx_seq_one_letter_code
_entity_poly.pdbx_strand_id
1 'polypeptide(L)'
;MVNACEPASLDWELFQEKYDLNHDGMYSQKEFQRVEDFYPYNWPSDKRFQGENKQTELFHYLDENKNGYLTNEELGNIHVLFNNPCEGWPWS
;
A
#
# COMPACT_ATOMS: atom_id res chain seq x y z
N MET A 1 -13.73 0.65 -25.29
CA MET A 1 -14.60 0.64 -24.09
C MET A 1 -13.70 0.30 -22.92
N VAL A 2 -13.33 1.25 -22.08
CA VAL A 2 -12.53 0.98 -20.87
C VAL A 2 -13.40 1.29 -19.65
N ASN A 3 -14.37 0.41 -19.40
CA ASN A 3 -15.13 0.41 -18.16
C ASN A 3 -14.43 -0.56 -17.21
N ALA A 4 -13.45 -0.07 -16.45
CA ALA A 4 -12.95 -0.76 -15.27
C ALA A 4 -12.63 0.31 -14.23
N CYS A 5 -13.68 0.77 -13.58
CA CYS A 5 -13.65 1.60 -12.37
C CYS A 5 -13.39 0.72 -11.15
N GLU A 6 -12.51 -0.26 -11.31
CA GLU A 6 -11.91 -0.98 -10.19
C GLU A 6 -10.73 -0.09 -9.75
N PRO A 7 -10.46 0.08 -8.44
CA PRO A 7 -9.20 0.70 -8.05
C PRO A 7 -8.12 -0.05 -8.82
N ALA A 8 -7.38 0.65 -9.70
CA ALA A 8 -6.33 0.04 -10.49
C ALA A 8 -5.55 -0.85 -9.52
N SER A 9 -5.63 -2.15 -9.72
CA SER A 9 -5.10 -3.11 -8.76
C SER A 9 -3.63 -2.76 -8.55
N LEU A 10 -3.23 -2.57 -7.30
CA LEU A 10 -1.84 -2.31 -6.97
C LEU A 10 -0.99 -3.39 -7.65
N ASP A 11 0.11 -2.98 -8.26
CA ASP A 11 1.00 -3.91 -8.95
C ASP A 11 1.82 -4.67 -7.90
N TRP A 12 1.19 -5.68 -7.30
CA TRP A 12 1.76 -6.43 -6.20
C TRP A 12 2.97 -7.25 -6.60
N GLU A 13 3.02 -7.74 -7.85
CA GLU A 13 4.21 -8.43 -8.36
C GLU A 13 5.40 -7.47 -8.43
N LEU A 14 5.21 -6.27 -9.01
CA LEU A 14 6.25 -5.25 -9.05
C LEU A 14 6.67 -4.79 -7.65
N PHE A 15 5.69 -4.62 -6.75
CA PHE A 15 5.96 -4.24 -5.36
C PHE A 15 6.81 -5.30 -4.65
N GLN A 16 6.45 -6.58 -4.81
CA GLN A 16 7.20 -7.69 -4.23
C GLN A 16 8.61 -7.73 -4.79
N GLU A 17 8.79 -7.67 -6.11
CA GLU A 17 10.11 -7.66 -6.75
C GLU A 17 11.01 -6.52 -6.23
N LYS A 18 10.42 -5.34 -5.96
CA LYS A 18 11.17 -4.15 -5.52
C LYS A 18 11.53 -4.17 -4.03
N TYR A 19 10.67 -4.74 -3.18
CA TYR A 19 10.75 -4.54 -1.73
C TYR A 19 10.90 -5.82 -0.90
N ASP A 20 10.49 -6.99 -1.39
CA ASP A 20 10.72 -8.29 -0.74
C ASP A 20 12.16 -8.76 -1.07
N LEU A 21 13.13 -8.21 -0.35
CA LEU A 21 14.56 -8.39 -0.67
C LEU A 21 15.11 -9.74 -0.23
N ASN A 22 14.53 -10.33 0.80
CA ASN A 22 14.89 -11.66 1.27
C ASN A 22 14.07 -12.77 0.58
N HIS A 23 13.06 -12.40 -0.23
CA HIS A 23 12.16 -13.29 -0.97
C HIS A 23 11.42 -14.28 -0.06
N ASP A 24 11.01 -13.83 1.13
CA ASP A 24 10.26 -14.63 2.09
C ASP A 24 8.73 -14.49 1.95
N GLY A 25 8.27 -13.62 1.04
CA GLY A 25 6.85 -13.36 0.80
C GLY A 25 6.19 -12.52 1.90
N MET A 26 6.98 -11.95 2.79
CA MET A 26 6.58 -11.01 3.83
C MET A 26 7.42 -9.73 3.72
N TYR A 27 6.94 -8.65 4.32
CA TYR A 27 7.68 -7.40 4.37
C TYR A 27 8.05 -7.08 5.81
N SER A 28 9.33 -7.14 6.13
CA SER A 28 9.82 -6.64 7.40
C SER A 28 9.76 -5.11 7.46
N GLN A 29 9.78 -4.55 8.66
CA GLN A 29 9.85 -3.09 8.84
C GLN A 29 11.03 -2.45 8.09
N LYS A 30 12.17 -3.16 7.98
CA LYS A 30 13.37 -2.67 7.27
C LYS A 30 13.18 -2.64 5.76
N GLU A 31 12.47 -3.60 5.21
CA GLU A 31 12.09 -3.61 3.79
C GLU A 31 11.09 -2.50 3.51
N PHE A 32 10.07 -2.38 4.36
CA PHE A 32 9.02 -1.39 4.21
C PHE A 32 9.51 0.07 4.35
N GLN A 33 10.57 0.32 5.11
CA GLN A 33 11.22 1.64 5.19
C GLN A 33 11.72 2.16 3.84
N ARG A 34 11.94 1.28 2.86
CA ARG A 34 12.36 1.66 1.50
C ARG A 34 11.18 2.00 0.58
N VAL A 35 9.95 1.78 1.04
CA VAL A 35 8.75 2.03 0.23
C VAL A 35 8.59 3.53 0.05
N GLU A 36 8.48 3.93 -1.21
CA GLU A 36 8.34 5.33 -1.63
C GLU A 36 6.94 5.61 -2.16
N ASP A 37 6.35 4.61 -2.83
CA ASP A 37 5.07 4.65 -3.50
C ASP A 37 4.45 3.24 -3.60
N PHE A 38 3.21 3.20 -4.10
CA PHE A 38 2.43 1.98 -4.30
C PHE A 38 1.90 2.00 -5.72
N TYR A 39 2.77 1.76 -6.70
CA TYR A 39 2.42 1.89 -8.13
C TYR A 39 1.10 1.18 -8.48
N PRO A 40 0.16 1.83 -9.19
CA PRO A 40 0.28 3.14 -9.85
C PRO A 40 -0.01 4.37 -8.97
N TYR A 41 -0.23 4.19 -7.67
CA TYR A 41 -0.50 5.27 -6.74
C TYR A 41 0.76 5.82 -6.09
N ASN A 42 0.74 7.13 -5.83
CA ASN A 42 1.73 7.77 -4.97
C ASN A 42 1.51 7.34 -3.51
N TRP A 43 2.40 7.77 -2.62
CA TRP A 43 2.22 7.59 -1.18
C TRP A 43 0.83 8.07 -0.68
N PRO A 44 0.15 7.36 0.25
CA PRO A 44 -1.17 7.73 0.75
C PRO A 44 -1.22 9.17 1.27
N SER A 45 -2.23 9.95 0.86
CA SER A 45 -2.37 11.37 1.24
C SER A 45 -2.92 11.60 2.65
N ASP A 46 -3.24 10.53 3.38
CA ASP A 46 -3.69 10.60 4.77
C ASP A 46 -2.63 11.26 5.66
N LYS A 47 -3.04 12.28 6.42
CA LYS A 47 -2.17 13.09 7.29
C LYS A 47 -1.40 12.25 8.30
N ARG A 48 -1.93 11.08 8.69
CA ARG A 48 -1.27 10.12 9.59
C ARG A 48 0.02 9.55 9.02
N PHE A 49 0.22 9.62 7.70
CA PHE A 49 1.37 9.05 7.01
C PHE A 49 2.10 10.11 6.16
N GLN A 50 2.15 11.36 6.62
CA GLN A 50 2.85 12.45 5.90
C GLN A 50 4.09 12.96 6.64
N GLY A 51 4.38 12.44 7.84
CA GLY A 51 5.53 12.84 8.64
C GLY A 51 6.87 12.24 8.17
N GLU A 52 7.95 12.58 8.86
CA GLU A 52 9.29 12.01 8.64
C GLU A 52 9.31 10.49 8.84
N ASN A 53 8.43 9.96 9.71
CA ASN A 53 8.32 8.54 10.03
C ASN A 53 7.16 7.83 9.30
N LYS A 54 6.68 8.40 8.19
CA LYS A 54 5.50 7.91 7.47
C LYS A 54 5.53 6.41 7.18
N GLN A 55 6.68 5.85 6.80
CA GLN A 55 6.81 4.42 6.52
C GLN A 55 6.57 3.58 7.77
N THR A 56 7.16 3.97 8.90
CA THR A 56 7.00 3.29 10.18
C THR A 56 5.55 3.38 10.67
N GLU A 57 4.92 4.55 10.54
CA GLU A 57 3.52 4.75 10.94
C GLU A 57 2.57 3.90 10.09
N LEU A 58 2.78 3.86 8.77
CA LEU A 58 1.99 3.04 7.86
C LEU A 58 2.22 1.55 8.10
N PHE A 59 3.46 1.14 8.35
CA PHE A 59 3.78 -0.25 8.71
C PHE A 59 3.00 -0.70 9.94
N HIS A 60 3.06 0.06 11.04
CA HIS A 60 2.34 -0.26 12.26
C HIS A 60 0.83 -0.19 12.12
N TYR A 61 0.33 0.58 11.15
CA TYR A 61 -1.09 0.62 10.83
C TYR A 61 -1.56 -0.65 10.10
N LEU A 62 -0.73 -1.21 9.21
CA LEU A 62 -1.05 -2.40 8.43
C LEU A 62 -0.75 -3.72 9.19
N ASP A 63 0.20 -3.69 10.13
CA ASP A 63 0.59 -4.84 10.97
C ASP A 63 -0.46 -5.11 12.05
N GLU A 64 -1.60 -5.67 11.64
CA GLU A 64 -2.76 -5.92 12.50
C GLU A 64 -2.45 -6.92 13.61
N ASN A 65 -1.69 -7.96 13.28
CA ASN A 65 -1.32 -9.01 14.22
C ASN A 65 -0.11 -8.64 15.11
N LYS A 66 0.59 -7.53 14.79
CA LYS A 66 1.74 -6.98 15.52
C LYS A 66 2.93 -7.93 15.60
N ASN A 67 3.12 -8.75 14.58
CA ASN A 67 4.22 -9.71 14.53
C ASN A 67 5.52 -9.09 13.98
N GLY A 68 5.48 -7.83 13.50
CA GLY A 68 6.63 -7.14 12.94
C GLY A 68 6.90 -7.43 11.46
N TYR A 69 5.94 -8.04 10.76
CA TYR A 69 5.96 -8.36 9.34
C TYR A 69 4.60 -8.07 8.71
N LEU A 70 4.58 -7.60 7.47
CA LEU A 70 3.35 -7.49 6.69
C LEU A 70 3.26 -8.67 5.74
N THR A 71 2.15 -9.40 5.83
CA THR A 71 1.75 -10.35 4.78
C THR A 71 1.16 -9.60 3.59
N ASN A 72 1.05 -10.27 2.44
CA ASN A 72 0.33 -9.72 1.27
C ASN A 72 -1.13 -9.35 1.59
N GLU A 73 -1.77 -10.07 2.52
CA GLU A 73 -3.14 -9.77 2.97
C GLU A 73 -3.19 -8.47 3.77
N GLU A 74 -2.30 -8.31 4.76
CA GLU A 74 -2.18 -7.09 5.56
C GLU A 74 -1.78 -5.89 4.70
N LEU A 75 -0.87 -6.09 3.75
CA LEU A 75 -0.46 -5.05 2.80
C LEU A 75 -1.64 -4.64 1.90
N GLY A 76 -2.48 -5.59 1.51
CA GLY A 76 -3.70 -5.36 0.73
C GLY A 76 -4.68 -4.40 1.40
N ASN A 77 -4.68 -4.31 2.73
CA ASN A 77 -5.52 -3.36 3.46
C ASN A 77 -5.16 -1.90 3.17
N ILE A 78 -4.02 -1.60 2.54
CA ILE A 78 -3.68 -0.24 2.12
C ILE A 78 -4.68 0.35 1.11
N HIS A 79 -5.45 -0.49 0.40
CA HIS A 79 -6.50 -0.03 -0.51
C HIS A 79 -7.51 0.92 0.17
N VAL A 80 -7.72 0.79 1.49
CA VAL A 80 -8.62 1.70 2.25
C VAL A 80 -8.07 3.12 2.39
N LEU A 81 -6.77 3.32 2.15
CA LEU A 81 -6.09 4.62 2.24
C LEU A 81 -6.03 5.35 0.90
N PHE A 82 -6.33 4.65 -0.20
CA PHE A 82 -6.42 5.23 -1.52
C PHE A 82 -7.89 5.46 -1.85
N ASN A 83 -8.23 6.69 -2.22
CA ASN A 83 -9.57 6.97 -2.72
C ASN A 83 -9.82 6.13 -3.97
N ASN A 84 -11.03 5.59 -4.08
CA ASN A 84 -11.43 4.93 -5.30
C ASN A 84 -11.31 5.97 -6.43
N PRO A 85 -10.56 5.71 -7.53
CA PRO A 85 -10.46 6.65 -8.65
C PRO A 85 -11.83 7.02 -9.28
N CYS A 86 -12.89 6.34 -8.87
CA CYS A 86 -14.27 6.55 -9.32
C CYS A 86 -15.17 7.20 -8.26
N GLU A 87 -14.67 7.50 -7.06
CA GLU A 87 -15.35 8.34 -6.09
C GLU A 87 -15.43 9.77 -6.63
N GLY A 88 -16.60 10.16 -7.15
CA GLY A 88 -16.87 11.50 -7.66
C GLY A 88 -17.18 11.62 -9.15
N TRP A 89 -17.34 10.51 -9.88
CA TRP A 89 -17.85 10.58 -11.25
C TRP A 89 -19.34 10.98 -11.28
N PRO A 90 -19.73 12.00 -12.07
CA PRO A 90 -21.09 12.54 -12.07
C PRO A 90 -22.00 11.68 -12.92
N TRP A 91 -22.40 10.50 -12.45
CA TRP A 91 -23.59 9.81 -12.96
C TRP A 91 -24.39 9.22 -11.80
N SER A 92 -25.27 10.06 -11.24
CA SER A 92 -26.55 9.65 -10.64
C SER A 92 -27.63 10.59 -11.17
#